data_AF-A0A6G4X9F5-F1
#
_entry.id   AF-A0A6G4X9F5-F1
#
_cell.length_a   1.000
_cell.length_b   1.000
_cell.length_c   1.000
_cell.angle_alpha   90.00
_cell.angle_beta   90.00
_cell.angle_gamma   90.00
#
_symmetry.space_group_name_H-M   'P 1'
#
loop_
_entity.id
_entity.type
_entity.pdbx_description
1 polymer ?
#
loop_
_entity_poly.entity_id
_entity_poly.type
_entity_poly.pdbx_seq_one_letter_code
_entity_poly.pdbx_strand_id
1 'polypeptide(L)'
;VQVVVGAADADGRREVQVYSRAEEEGSGEGSWVCHAAGTLGGRESAWAPALGAEGAWPPAAAEAVDVEGFYERAGAAGYAYGPAFQGVRALWRDGPDLLAEVELPEAAGEPDGYGIHPALLDAALHPAFLLGQDSDAEETGQIWLPFSWTRVSLHASGATTLRVRLTPLQDGGGEEGELGVRVVLADAVGAPVLNAESVVMRAAEPAQLQAARGGGQDTDGLFAVDWTPLPEPYGAEGTWAVLGAGAGRGAVPESASGSHSPDHSPCHYPDLEALAGAIGAGEPAPTAVLTRLAVSDHGSPASHEDGLRAAQDALTLVQSWLAESRLGETRLVVAVRGANAVDGDGSDVDPAAAGVWGLVRSAQSENPDRFHLLDLGPDTELTSDGVAEAVLRAVAADEPQLAVRDGRALVPRLVRADDGGELEIPREGPWCLGTTGTATLENISALPCPEVLEPLEPGQVRIAVRAAGVNFRDVLVGLGMAPGQTGLGSEGAGVVLEVGAEVTRLSAGDEVMGLFEGAFGSVAVADARMVVGIPEGWSWRAAAAVPVVFSTAWFGLVELA
;
A
#
# COMPACT_ATOMS: atom_id res chain seq x y z
N VAL A 1 -15.74 -12.58 2.40
CA VAL A 1 -16.55 -11.35 2.61
C VAL A 1 -16.83 -11.20 4.10
N GLN A 2 -16.72 -9.98 4.64
CA GLN A 2 -17.03 -9.65 6.03
C GLN A 2 -17.86 -8.37 6.06
N VAL A 3 -18.90 -8.33 6.89
CA VAL A 3 -19.70 -7.14 7.14
C VAL A 3 -19.48 -6.72 8.58
N VAL A 4 -19.00 -5.49 8.78
CA VAL A 4 -18.76 -4.89 10.09
C VAL A 4 -19.91 -3.93 10.38
N VAL A 5 -20.50 -4.05 11.57
CA VAL A 5 -21.60 -3.17 12.02
C VAL A 5 -21.16 -2.49 13.31
N GLY A 6 -21.10 -1.16 13.29
CA GLY A 6 -20.72 -0.33 14.41
C GLY A 6 -21.74 -0.30 15.55
N ALA A 7 -21.32 0.30 16.66
CA ALA A 7 -22.23 0.63 17.75
C ALA A 7 -23.31 1.62 17.25
N ALA A 8 -24.46 1.63 17.92
CA ALA A 8 -25.49 2.60 17.62
C ALA A 8 -25.07 3.99 18.12
N ASP A 9 -25.26 5.02 17.30
CA ASP A 9 -25.15 6.42 17.69
C ASP A 9 -26.33 6.87 18.56
N ALA A 10 -26.33 8.14 18.98
CA ALA A 10 -27.39 8.72 19.81
C ALA A 10 -28.78 8.68 19.14
N ASP A 11 -28.83 8.60 17.81
CA ASP A 11 -30.05 8.52 17.00
C ASP A 11 -30.43 7.06 16.64
N GLY A 12 -29.71 6.07 17.18
CA GLY A 12 -29.93 4.65 16.93
C GLY A 12 -29.39 4.15 15.58
N ARG A 13 -28.62 4.97 14.86
CA ARG A 13 -28.01 4.62 13.57
C ARG A 13 -26.69 3.88 13.77
N ARG A 14 -26.35 2.97 12.86
CA ARG A 14 -25.13 2.16 12.92
C ARG A 14 -24.33 2.31 11.65
N GLU A 15 -23.04 2.55 11.79
CA GLU A 15 -22.12 2.46 10.65
C GLU A 15 -22.04 1.01 10.16
N VAL A 16 -21.97 0.82 8.85
CA VAL A 16 -21.77 -0.49 8.23
C VAL A 16 -20.70 -0.39 7.17
N GLN A 17 -19.80 -1.37 7.17
CA GLN A 17 -18.72 -1.50 6.21
C GLN A 17 -18.69 -2.93 5.67
N VAL A 18 -18.45 -3.08 4.36
CA VAL A 18 -18.40 -4.36 3.68
C VAL A 18 -17.00 -4.56 3.11
N TYR A 19 -16.35 -5.61 3.60
CA TYR A 19 -15.02 -6.01 3.20
C TYR A 19 -15.04 -7.31 2.41
N SER A 20 -14.14 -7.44 1.46
CA SER A 20 -13.82 -8.73 0.89
C SER A 20 -12.33 -8.99 0.96
N ARG A 21 -12.00 -10.28 0.86
CA ARG A 21 -10.64 -10.77 0.80
C ARG A 21 -10.66 -11.90 -0.19
N ALA A 22 -9.73 -11.88 -1.15
CA ALA A 22 -9.59 -12.96 -2.10
C ALA A 22 -9.19 -14.25 -1.38
N GLU A 23 -9.73 -15.38 -1.83
CA GLU A 23 -9.30 -16.69 -1.39
C GLU A 23 -8.05 -17.06 -2.21
N GLU A 24 -6.87 -16.78 -1.67
CA GLU A 24 -5.61 -17.22 -2.30
C GLU A 24 -5.30 -18.67 -1.92
N GLU A 25 -4.98 -19.49 -2.92
CA GLU A 25 -4.44 -20.84 -2.70
C GLU A 25 -3.04 -20.74 -2.06
N GLY A 26 -2.96 -20.85 -0.72
CA GLY A 26 -1.69 -21.17 -0.05
C GLY A 26 -1.31 -20.37 1.20
N SER A 27 -1.87 -19.18 1.43
CA SER A 27 -1.64 -18.43 2.67
C SER A 27 -2.80 -17.48 2.93
N GLY A 28 -3.49 -17.64 4.05
CA GLY A 28 -4.69 -16.87 4.41
C GLY A 28 -4.43 -15.40 4.77
N GLU A 29 -3.45 -14.74 4.14
CA GLU A 29 -2.90 -13.42 4.46
C GLU A 29 -3.22 -12.33 3.42
N GLY A 30 -4.26 -12.51 2.60
CA GLY A 30 -4.76 -11.38 1.79
C GLY A 30 -5.22 -10.21 2.67
N SER A 31 -4.96 -8.97 2.25
CA SER A 31 -5.49 -7.78 2.93
C SER A 31 -7.00 -7.68 2.75
N TRP A 32 -7.70 -7.20 3.77
CA TRP A 32 -9.14 -6.94 3.68
C TRP A 32 -9.36 -5.61 2.95
N VAL A 33 -10.06 -5.64 1.83
CA VAL A 33 -10.39 -4.45 1.06
C VAL A 33 -11.82 -4.01 1.40
N CYS A 34 -12.00 -2.76 1.80
CA CYS A 34 -13.32 -2.16 2.01
C CYS A 34 -13.92 -1.78 0.65
N HIS A 35 -15.07 -2.36 0.30
CA HIS A 35 -15.75 -2.08 -0.97
C HIS A 35 -16.97 -1.17 -0.83
N ALA A 36 -17.57 -1.12 0.35
CA ALA A 36 -18.73 -0.26 0.61
C ALA A 36 -18.77 0.17 2.07
N ALA A 37 -19.19 1.40 2.31
CA ALA A 37 -19.47 1.94 3.64
C ALA A 37 -20.81 2.69 3.63
N GLY A 38 -21.47 2.74 4.78
CA GLY A 38 -22.76 3.39 4.89
C GLY A 38 -23.30 3.43 6.31
N THR A 39 -24.57 3.79 6.45
CA THR A 39 -25.25 3.90 7.75
C THR A 39 -26.62 3.24 7.71
N LEU A 40 -26.86 2.33 8.65
CA LEU A 40 -28.16 1.71 8.88
C LEU A 40 -28.97 2.50 9.91
N GLY A 41 -30.18 2.93 9.55
CA GLY A 41 -31.14 3.56 10.45
C GLY A 41 -32.17 2.58 11.03
N GLY A 42 -32.90 3.03 12.05
CA GLY A 42 -34.03 2.28 12.62
C GLY A 42 -35.24 2.19 11.69
N ARG A 43 -36.08 1.16 11.90
CA ARG A 43 -37.25 0.83 11.06
C ARG A 43 -38.33 1.93 10.99
N GLU A 44 -38.34 2.86 11.95
CA GLU A 44 -39.36 3.92 12.03
C GLU A 44 -39.20 5.03 10.97
N SER A 45 -38.08 5.05 10.23
CA SER A 45 -37.79 6.06 9.20
C SER A 45 -38.05 5.58 7.76
N ALA A 46 -38.69 4.42 7.58
CA ALA A 46 -38.96 3.84 6.26
C ALA A 46 -40.00 4.68 5.48
N TRP A 47 -39.53 5.40 4.46
CA TRP A 47 -40.37 5.99 3.43
C TRP A 47 -40.76 4.89 2.44
N ALA A 48 -42.06 4.74 2.16
CA ALA A 48 -42.56 3.92 1.06
C ALA A 48 -43.31 4.83 0.06
N PRO A 49 -42.64 5.34 -1.00
CA PRO A 49 -43.35 6.01 -2.07
C PRO A 49 -44.23 4.98 -2.78
N ALA A 50 -45.48 5.34 -3.09
CA ALA A 50 -46.30 4.53 -3.97
C ALA A 50 -45.64 4.49 -5.36
N LEU A 51 -45.49 3.30 -5.93
CA LEU A 51 -44.93 3.09 -7.29
C LEU A 51 -45.85 3.69 -8.39
N GLY A 52 -46.99 4.25 -8.00
CA GLY A 52 -48.14 4.49 -8.90
C GLY A 52 -48.80 3.19 -9.38
N ALA A 53 -48.44 2.04 -8.78
CA ALA A 53 -48.84 0.70 -9.21
C ALA A 53 -50.14 0.18 -8.56
N GLU A 54 -50.87 1.01 -7.80
CA GLU A 54 -52.25 0.73 -7.42
C GLU A 54 -53.17 0.91 -8.65
N GLY A 55 -52.97 0.09 -9.69
CA GLY A 55 -53.57 0.24 -11.01
C GLY A 55 -53.10 -0.78 -12.04
N ALA A 56 -53.49 -0.62 -13.30
CA ALA A 56 -53.03 -1.47 -14.41
C ALA A 56 -51.51 -1.29 -14.63
N TRP A 57 -50.80 -2.42 -14.79
CA TRP A 57 -49.37 -2.45 -15.08
C TRP A 57 -49.12 -3.17 -16.41
N PRO A 58 -48.34 -2.58 -17.33
CA PRO A 58 -47.82 -1.20 -17.30
C PRO A 58 -48.97 -0.16 -17.37
N PRO A 59 -48.73 1.11 -17.02
CA PRO A 59 -49.70 2.18 -17.25
C PRO A 59 -50.12 2.25 -18.73
N ALA A 60 -51.40 2.50 -19.00
CA ALA A 60 -51.93 2.50 -20.38
C ALA A 60 -51.29 3.55 -21.31
N ALA A 61 -50.68 4.59 -20.74
CA ALA A 61 -49.97 5.63 -21.47
C ALA A 61 -48.47 5.33 -21.68
N ALA A 62 -47.94 4.25 -21.10
CA ALA A 62 -46.53 3.90 -21.22
C ALA A 62 -46.24 3.27 -22.59
N GLU A 63 -45.17 3.73 -23.23
CA GLU A 63 -44.73 3.25 -24.54
C GLU A 63 -43.78 2.07 -24.39
N ALA A 64 -44.03 0.95 -25.08
CA ALA A 64 -43.17 -0.22 -25.01
C ALA A 64 -41.81 0.05 -25.67
N VAL A 65 -40.75 -0.36 -25.00
CA VAL A 65 -39.37 -0.33 -25.51
C VAL A 65 -38.96 -1.76 -25.84
N ASP A 66 -38.40 -1.95 -27.03
CA ASP A 66 -37.96 -3.27 -27.47
C ASP A 66 -36.75 -3.75 -26.65
N VAL A 67 -36.91 -4.93 -26.06
CA VAL A 67 -35.88 -5.61 -25.26
C VAL A 67 -35.14 -6.68 -26.06
N GLU A 68 -35.53 -6.95 -27.31
CA GLU A 68 -34.79 -7.84 -28.19
C GLU A 68 -33.37 -7.30 -28.39
N GLY A 69 -32.36 -8.16 -28.21
CA GLY A 69 -30.94 -7.79 -28.28
C GLY A 69 -30.45 -6.84 -27.18
N PHE A 70 -31.23 -6.59 -26.12
CA PHE A 70 -30.85 -5.68 -25.03
C PHE A 70 -29.48 -6.02 -24.43
N TYR A 71 -29.26 -7.27 -24.05
CA TYR A 71 -28.01 -7.71 -23.43
C TYR A 71 -26.83 -7.77 -24.42
N GLU A 72 -27.09 -7.96 -25.70
CA GLU A 72 -26.05 -7.89 -26.74
C GLU A 72 -25.55 -6.45 -26.91
N ARG A 73 -26.47 -5.47 -26.93
CA ARG A 73 -26.12 -4.04 -26.94
C ARG A 73 -25.40 -3.61 -25.67
N ALA A 74 -25.87 -4.05 -24.50
CA ALA A 74 -25.21 -3.79 -23.23
C ALA A 74 -23.77 -4.35 -23.22
N GLY A 75 -23.59 -5.59 -23.70
CA GLY A 75 -22.27 -6.21 -23.84
C GLY A 75 -21.33 -5.45 -24.77
N ALA A 76 -21.83 -4.95 -25.91
CA ALA A 76 -21.05 -4.12 -26.83
C ALA A 76 -20.61 -2.78 -26.20
N ALA A 77 -21.40 -2.26 -25.25
CA ALA A 77 -21.08 -1.06 -24.46
C ALA A 77 -20.22 -1.35 -23.21
N GLY A 78 -19.70 -2.59 -23.05
CA GLY A 78 -18.83 -2.97 -21.93
C GLY A 78 -19.53 -3.63 -20.74
N TYR A 79 -20.86 -3.77 -20.77
CA TYR A 79 -21.64 -4.46 -19.74
C TYR A 79 -21.89 -5.93 -20.09
N ALA A 80 -20.85 -6.75 -19.96
CA ALA A 80 -20.92 -8.18 -20.23
C ALA A 80 -21.63 -8.95 -19.09
N TYR A 81 -22.95 -8.84 -19.00
CA TYR A 81 -23.75 -9.56 -18.02
C TYR A 81 -23.82 -11.06 -18.33
N GLY A 82 -23.39 -11.90 -17.39
CA GLY A 82 -23.54 -13.34 -17.47
C GLY A 82 -24.99 -13.81 -17.29
N PRO A 83 -25.32 -15.08 -17.60
CA PRO A 83 -26.70 -15.59 -17.61
C PRO A 83 -27.48 -15.37 -16.31
N ALA A 84 -26.80 -15.38 -15.16
CA ALA A 84 -27.40 -15.13 -13.84
C ALA A 84 -27.96 -13.70 -13.68
N PHE A 85 -27.42 -12.73 -14.42
CA PHE A 85 -27.79 -11.32 -14.32
C PHE A 85 -28.76 -10.87 -15.43
N GLN A 86 -29.14 -11.75 -16.35
CA GLN A 86 -30.00 -11.40 -17.49
C GLN A 86 -31.49 -11.50 -17.15
N GLY A 87 -31.98 -10.63 -16.26
CA GLY A 87 -33.34 -10.68 -15.71
C GLY A 87 -34.41 -9.81 -16.39
N VAL A 88 -34.06 -8.88 -17.28
CA VAL A 88 -35.03 -7.95 -17.89
C VAL A 88 -35.95 -8.69 -18.86
N ARG A 89 -37.27 -8.61 -18.64
CA ARG A 89 -38.30 -9.29 -19.45
C ARG A 89 -39.08 -8.34 -20.36
N ALA A 90 -39.38 -7.15 -19.86
CA ALA A 90 -40.12 -6.14 -20.59
C ALA A 90 -39.78 -4.73 -20.08
N LEU A 91 -39.90 -3.74 -20.95
CA LEU A 91 -39.49 -2.37 -20.68
C LEU A 91 -40.47 -1.38 -21.32
N TRP A 92 -40.75 -0.28 -20.62
CA TRP A 92 -41.60 0.80 -21.10
C TRP A 92 -41.04 2.17 -20.69
N ARG A 93 -41.40 3.20 -21.44
CA ARG A 93 -41.15 4.62 -21.13
C ARG A 93 -42.48 5.30 -20.76
N ASP A 94 -42.52 5.95 -19.60
CA ASP A 94 -43.68 6.67 -19.07
C ASP A 94 -43.26 8.12 -18.77
N GLY A 95 -43.27 8.97 -19.80
CA GLY A 95 -42.66 10.31 -19.72
C GLY A 95 -41.14 10.22 -19.50
N PRO A 96 -40.58 10.81 -18.42
CA PRO A 96 -39.16 10.68 -18.08
C PRO A 96 -38.83 9.35 -17.38
N ASP A 97 -39.83 8.59 -16.93
CA ASP A 97 -39.63 7.37 -16.16
C ASP A 97 -39.39 6.17 -17.08
N LEU A 98 -38.53 5.25 -16.62
CA LEU A 98 -38.39 3.92 -17.18
C LEU A 98 -39.06 2.89 -16.28
N LEU A 99 -39.89 2.06 -16.88
CA LEU A 99 -40.61 0.99 -16.20
C LEU A 99 -40.11 -0.36 -16.72
N ALA A 100 -39.86 -1.33 -15.84
CA ALA A 100 -39.45 -2.66 -16.28
C ALA A 100 -40.14 -3.77 -15.50
N GLU A 101 -40.27 -4.93 -16.15
CA GLU A 101 -40.51 -6.21 -15.49
C GLU A 101 -39.21 -7.01 -15.51
N VAL A 102 -38.79 -7.45 -14.33
CA VAL A 102 -37.54 -8.18 -14.11
C VAL A 102 -37.83 -9.46 -13.38
N GLU A 103 -37.22 -10.56 -13.79
CA GLU A 103 -37.38 -11.87 -13.19
C GLU A 103 -36.01 -12.46 -12.86
N LEU A 104 -35.89 -13.13 -11.71
CA LEU A 104 -34.67 -13.81 -11.29
C LEU A 104 -34.39 -14.99 -12.24
N PRO A 105 -33.28 -14.99 -12.99
CA PRO A 105 -32.96 -16.11 -13.87
C PRO A 105 -32.64 -17.38 -13.07
N GLU A 106 -33.00 -18.56 -13.58
CA GLU A 106 -32.67 -19.85 -12.94
C GLU A 106 -31.16 -20.01 -12.69
N ALA A 107 -30.32 -19.45 -13.58
CA ALA A 107 -28.87 -19.47 -13.47
C ALA A 107 -28.32 -18.69 -12.25
N ALA A 108 -29.14 -17.84 -11.63
CA ALA A 108 -28.77 -17.09 -10.44
C ALA A 108 -28.87 -17.91 -9.15
N GLY A 109 -29.53 -19.07 -9.18
CA GLY A 109 -29.73 -19.94 -8.02
C GLY A 109 -31.02 -19.63 -7.25
N GLU A 110 -31.10 -20.18 -6.04
CA GLU A 110 -32.29 -20.06 -5.18
C GLU A 110 -32.42 -18.64 -4.59
N PRO A 111 -33.65 -18.10 -4.49
CA PRO A 111 -33.90 -16.78 -3.91
C PRO A 111 -33.71 -16.73 -2.37
N ASP A 112 -33.65 -17.88 -1.72
CA ASP A 112 -33.62 -18.02 -0.26
C ASP A 112 -32.32 -17.47 0.36
N GLY A 113 -32.44 -16.91 1.56
CA GLY A 113 -31.31 -16.37 2.32
C GLY A 113 -30.97 -14.90 2.04
N TYR A 114 -31.64 -14.27 1.07
CA TYR A 114 -31.46 -12.85 0.76
C TYR A 114 -32.66 -12.00 1.16
N GLY A 115 -32.40 -10.76 1.60
CA GLY A 115 -33.44 -9.74 1.67
C GLY A 115 -34.02 -9.46 0.27
N ILE A 116 -33.14 -9.28 -0.71
CA ILE A 116 -33.44 -9.27 -2.14
C ILE A 116 -32.27 -9.94 -2.86
N HIS A 117 -32.54 -10.82 -3.82
CA HIS A 117 -31.46 -11.53 -4.51
C HIS A 117 -30.56 -10.53 -5.26
N PRO A 118 -29.22 -10.55 -5.09
CA PRO A 118 -28.32 -9.56 -5.69
C PRO A 118 -28.46 -9.45 -7.20
N ALA A 119 -28.57 -10.57 -7.92
CA ALA A 119 -28.76 -10.56 -9.37
C ALA A 119 -30.12 -9.97 -9.81
N LEU A 120 -31.17 -10.10 -8.98
CA LEU A 120 -32.48 -9.52 -9.25
C LEU A 120 -32.47 -8.01 -9.01
N LEU A 121 -31.81 -7.55 -7.94
CA LEU A 121 -31.62 -6.14 -7.66
C LEU A 121 -30.75 -5.46 -8.73
N ASP A 122 -29.66 -6.10 -9.15
CA ASP A 122 -28.78 -5.60 -10.22
C ASP A 122 -29.55 -5.48 -11.54
N ALA A 123 -30.30 -6.52 -11.93
CA ALA A 123 -31.11 -6.50 -13.14
C ALA A 123 -32.20 -5.41 -13.12
N ALA A 124 -32.68 -5.00 -11.94
CA ALA A 124 -33.61 -3.88 -11.80
C ALA A 124 -32.99 -2.52 -12.18
N LEU A 125 -31.66 -2.39 -12.19
CA LEU A 125 -30.97 -1.17 -12.60
C LEU A 125 -30.57 -1.18 -14.07
N HIS A 126 -30.57 -2.32 -14.75
CA HIS A 126 -30.20 -2.43 -16.16
C HIS A 126 -30.97 -1.46 -17.08
N PRO A 127 -32.27 -1.17 -16.88
CA PRO A 127 -32.96 -0.16 -17.66
C PRO A 127 -32.30 1.23 -17.63
N ALA A 128 -31.58 1.59 -16.57
CA ALA A 128 -30.86 2.86 -16.48
C ALA A 128 -29.80 3.03 -17.58
N PHE A 129 -29.34 1.93 -18.20
CA PHE A 129 -28.51 1.94 -19.40
C PHE A 129 -29.10 2.84 -20.52
N LEU A 130 -30.43 2.89 -20.65
CA LEU A 130 -31.09 3.72 -21.66
C LEU A 130 -31.15 5.21 -21.31
N LEU A 131 -30.88 5.59 -20.06
CA LEU A 131 -30.83 7.00 -19.66
C LEU A 131 -29.51 7.67 -20.11
N GLY A 132 -28.44 6.89 -20.27
CA GLY A 132 -27.13 7.39 -20.74
C GLY A 132 -27.03 7.57 -22.26
N GLN A 133 -27.95 6.98 -23.05
CA GLN A 133 -27.90 7.00 -24.51
C GLN A 133 -28.38 8.33 -25.15
N ASP A 134 -29.05 9.20 -24.40
CA ASP A 134 -29.46 10.55 -24.87
C ASP A 134 -28.33 11.60 -24.65
N SER A 135 -27.16 11.18 -24.15
CA SER A 135 -25.96 12.02 -23.94
C SER A 135 -24.83 11.58 -24.88
N ASP A 136 -23.81 12.41 -25.09
CA ASP A 136 -22.61 12.18 -25.95
C ASP A 136 -21.78 10.91 -25.60
N ALA A 137 -22.31 10.00 -24.78
CA ALA A 137 -21.72 8.76 -24.30
C ALA A 137 -21.43 7.73 -25.41
N GLU A 138 -22.16 7.74 -26.54
CA GLU A 138 -21.83 6.87 -27.68
C GLU A 138 -20.48 7.23 -28.32
N GLU A 139 -20.00 8.47 -28.20
CA GLU A 139 -18.68 8.89 -28.71
C GLU A 139 -17.52 8.64 -27.73
N THR A 140 -17.80 8.50 -26.42
CA THR A 140 -16.75 8.43 -25.37
C THR A 140 -16.51 7.03 -24.80
N GLY A 141 -17.39 6.05 -25.01
CA GLY A 141 -17.18 4.66 -24.58
C GLY A 141 -17.21 4.45 -23.05
N GLN A 142 -17.89 5.34 -22.32
CA GLN A 142 -17.97 5.32 -20.86
C GLN A 142 -19.03 4.34 -20.34
N ILE A 143 -18.76 3.72 -19.18
CA ILE A 143 -19.67 2.81 -18.48
C ILE A 143 -20.20 3.51 -17.23
N TRP A 144 -21.51 3.65 -17.12
CA TRP A 144 -22.21 4.15 -15.92
C TRP A 144 -22.39 3.03 -14.88
N LEU A 145 -21.84 3.22 -13.69
CA LEU A 145 -21.95 2.26 -12.58
C LEU A 145 -22.63 2.89 -11.35
N PRO A 146 -23.45 2.12 -10.60
CA PRO A 146 -24.00 2.58 -9.33
C PRO A 146 -22.88 2.86 -8.33
N PHE A 147 -22.81 4.10 -7.84
CA PHE A 147 -21.77 4.56 -6.93
C PHE A 147 -22.31 4.78 -5.52
N SER A 148 -23.42 5.50 -5.37
CA SER A 148 -23.97 5.87 -4.06
C SER A 148 -25.47 5.67 -3.99
N TRP A 149 -25.96 5.16 -2.87
CA TRP A 149 -27.36 4.89 -2.60
C TRP A 149 -27.82 5.66 -1.37
N THR A 150 -28.87 6.46 -1.53
CA THR A 150 -29.41 7.31 -0.47
C THR A 150 -30.82 6.87 -0.09
N ARG A 151 -31.08 6.79 1.23
CA ARG A 151 -32.36 6.39 1.83
C ARG A 151 -32.94 5.10 1.25
N VAL A 152 -32.17 4.02 1.29
CA VAL A 152 -32.63 2.70 0.87
C VAL A 152 -33.51 2.07 1.94
N SER A 153 -34.69 1.58 1.56
CA SER A 153 -35.60 0.85 2.43
C SER A 153 -36.04 -0.46 1.78
N LEU A 154 -35.79 -1.58 2.47
CA LEU A 154 -36.29 -2.91 2.10
C LEU A 154 -37.57 -3.21 2.90
N HIS A 155 -38.65 -3.56 2.21
CA HIS A 155 -40.00 -3.76 2.77
C HIS A 155 -40.40 -5.23 2.83
N ALA A 156 -39.97 -6.02 1.86
CA ALA A 156 -40.30 -7.43 1.74
C ALA A 156 -39.09 -8.23 1.23
N SER A 157 -39.10 -9.53 1.50
CA SER A 157 -38.06 -10.47 1.06
C SER A 157 -38.63 -11.65 0.27
N GLY A 158 -37.78 -12.36 -0.48
CA GLY A 158 -38.18 -13.53 -1.26
C GLY A 158 -38.86 -13.23 -2.60
N ALA A 159 -38.79 -11.99 -3.08
CA ALA A 159 -39.26 -11.65 -4.42
C ALA A 159 -38.39 -12.35 -5.48
N THR A 160 -39.05 -12.98 -6.46
CA THR A 160 -38.42 -13.56 -7.67
C THR A 160 -38.74 -12.77 -8.93
N THR A 161 -39.72 -11.86 -8.85
CA THR A 161 -40.14 -10.98 -9.94
C THR A 161 -40.35 -9.58 -9.39
N LEU A 162 -39.91 -8.58 -10.15
CA LEU A 162 -40.03 -7.17 -9.81
C LEU A 162 -40.72 -6.38 -10.91
N ARG A 163 -41.57 -5.45 -10.48
CA ARG A 163 -41.98 -4.27 -11.23
C ARG A 163 -41.08 -3.11 -10.79
N VAL A 164 -40.39 -2.52 -11.75
CA VAL A 164 -39.37 -1.50 -11.54
C VAL A 164 -39.89 -0.18 -12.07
N ARG A 165 -39.75 0.91 -11.30
CA ARG A 165 -39.84 2.29 -11.80
C ARG A 165 -38.55 3.02 -11.47
N LEU A 166 -37.88 3.52 -12.50
CA LEU A 166 -36.71 4.38 -12.42
C LEU A 166 -37.09 5.78 -12.86
N THR A 167 -36.92 6.76 -11.98
CA THR A 167 -37.21 8.18 -12.27
C THR A 167 -35.89 8.96 -12.25
N PRO A 168 -35.46 9.53 -13.39
CA PRO A 168 -34.30 10.43 -13.42
C PRO A 168 -34.52 11.63 -12.49
N LEU A 169 -33.54 11.95 -11.66
CA LEU A 169 -33.57 13.11 -10.80
C LEU A 169 -32.95 14.30 -11.54
N GLN A 170 -33.77 15.27 -11.91
CA GLN A 170 -33.30 16.55 -12.45
C GLN A 170 -32.90 17.47 -11.28
N ASP A 171 -31.70 17.32 -10.73
CA ASP A 171 -31.14 18.33 -9.85
C ASP A 171 -29.88 18.95 -10.47
N GLY A 172 -30.01 20.24 -10.80
CA GLY A 172 -28.96 21.10 -11.35
C GLY A 172 -27.87 21.45 -10.33
N GLY A 173 -27.15 20.43 -9.89
CA GLY A 173 -25.99 20.56 -8.99
C GLY A 173 -25.06 19.33 -8.97
N GLY A 174 -25.29 18.31 -9.79
CA GLY A 174 -24.33 17.22 -9.98
C GLY A 174 -23.10 17.68 -10.76
N GLU A 175 -21.93 17.19 -10.38
CA GLU A 175 -20.69 17.38 -11.15
C GLU A 175 -20.83 16.79 -12.56
N GLU A 176 -20.09 17.30 -13.54
CA GLU A 176 -20.05 16.70 -14.89
C GLU A 176 -19.68 15.21 -14.77
N GLY A 177 -20.55 14.32 -15.28
CA GLY A 177 -20.31 12.86 -15.23
C GLY A 177 -21.08 12.08 -14.15
N GLU A 178 -22.09 12.67 -13.51
CA GLU A 178 -23.00 11.97 -12.59
C GLU A 178 -24.47 11.97 -13.05
N LEU A 179 -25.17 10.86 -12.81
CA LEU A 179 -26.61 10.71 -13.10
C LEU A 179 -27.35 10.17 -11.87
N GLY A 180 -28.27 10.96 -11.31
CA GLY A 180 -29.13 10.55 -10.20
C GLY A 180 -30.42 9.88 -10.66
N VAL A 181 -30.77 8.73 -10.07
CA VAL A 181 -31.99 7.98 -10.38
C VAL A 181 -32.71 7.57 -9.10
N ARG A 182 -34.01 7.85 -8.98
CA ARG A 182 -34.86 7.28 -7.93
C ARG A 182 -35.31 5.89 -8.33
N VAL A 183 -35.24 4.94 -7.39
CA VAL A 183 -35.57 3.53 -7.63
C VAL A 183 -36.76 3.12 -6.77
N VAL A 184 -37.80 2.57 -7.39
CA VAL A 184 -38.94 1.97 -6.68
C VAL A 184 -39.21 0.59 -7.27
N LEU A 185 -39.17 -0.43 -6.41
CA LEU A 185 -39.35 -1.84 -6.74
C LEU A 185 -40.57 -2.40 -6.02
N ALA A 186 -41.45 -3.06 -6.75
CA ALA A 186 -42.58 -3.82 -6.22
C ALA A 186 -42.59 -5.25 -6.74
N ASP A 187 -43.34 -6.13 -6.12
CA ASP A 187 -43.55 -7.49 -6.60
C ASP A 187 -44.54 -7.53 -7.79
N ALA A 188 -44.84 -8.74 -8.28
CA ALA A 188 -45.77 -8.96 -9.39
C ALA A 188 -47.22 -8.50 -9.13
N VAL A 189 -47.61 -8.30 -7.87
CA VAL A 189 -48.94 -7.78 -7.51
C VAL A 189 -48.91 -6.29 -7.17
N GLY A 190 -47.75 -5.66 -7.16
CA GLY A 190 -47.56 -4.23 -6.89
C GLY A 190 -47.28 -3.90 -5.41
N ALA A 191 -47.03 -4.89 -4.55
CA ALA A 191 -46.64 -4.65 -3.16
C ALA A 191 -45.18 -4.18 -3.09
N PRO A 192 -44.84 -3.20 -2.23
CA PRO A 192 -43.50 -2.64 -2.17
C PRO A 192 -42.45 -3.68 -1.72
N VAL A 193 -41.34 -3.76 -2.46
CA VAL A 193 -40.20 -4.62 -2.15
C VAL A 193 -39.03 -3.78 -1.67
N LEU A 194 -38.58 -2.80 -2.44
CA LEU A 194 -37.47 -1.92 -2.10
C LEU A 194 -37.68 -0.53 -2.71
N ASN A 195 -37.23 0.52 -2.04
CA ASN A 195 -37.04 1.82 -2.68
C ASN A 195 -35.71 2.46 -2.27
N ALA A 196 -35.24 3.36 -3.11
CA ALA A 196 -34.14 4.27 -2.83
C ALA A 196 -34.52 5.67 -3.32
N GLU A 197 -34.29 6.69 -2.48
CA GLU A 197 -34.60 8.09 -2.82
C GLU A 197 -33.75 8.55 -4.00
N SER A 198 -32.47 8.17 -3.99
CA SER A 198 -31.49 8.47 -5.03
C SER A 198 -30.45 7.36 -5.11
N VAL A 199 -30.15 6.93 -6.33
CA VAL A 199 -29.00 6.11 -6.72
C VAL A 199 -28.20 6.95 -7.70
N VAL A 200 -26.99 7.34 -7.30
CA VAL A 200 -26.06 8.09 -8.14
C VAL A 200 -25.26 7.11 -8.97
N MET A 201 -25.33 7.28 -10.28
CA MET A 201 -24.50 6.59 -11.26
C MET A 201 -23.32 7.47 -11.65
N ARG A 202 -22.13 6.88 -11.80
CA ARG A 202 -20.92 7.57 -12.28
C ARG A 202 -20.37 6.92 -13.53
N ALA A 203 -19.87 7.74 -14.46
CA ALA A 203 -19.10 7.26 -15.59
C ALA A 203 -17.73 6.73 -15.14
N ALA A 204 -17.34 5.57 -15.67
CA ALA A 204 -16.04 4.94 -15.47
C ALA A 204 -15.46 4.49 -16.82
N GLU A 205 -14.15 4.66 -17.00
CA GLU A 205 -13.46 4.15 -18.17
C GLU A 205 -13.12 2.65 -18.00
N PRO A 206 -13.33 1.81 -19.02
CA PRO A 206 -13.00 0.38 -18.95
C PRO A 206 -11.54 0.08 -18.55
N ALA A 207 -10.60 0.95 -18.95
CA ALA A 207 -9.18 0.83 -18.62
C ALA A 207 -8.91 1.03 -17.12
N GLN A 208 -9.63 1.95 -16.45
CA GLN A 208 -9.51 2.18 -15.00
C GLN A 208 -10.03 0.98 -14.21
N LEU A 209 -11.11 0.34 -14.67
CA LEU A 209 -11.65 -0.89 -14.07
C LEU A 209 -10.70 -2.09 -14.25
N GLN A 210 -10.01 -2.15 -15.39
CA GLN A 210 -9.00 -3.18 -15.63
C GLN A 210 -7.74 -2.95 -14.79
N ALA A 211 -7.31 -1.70 -14.61
CA ALA A 211 -6.22 -1.33 -13.71
C ALA A 211 -6.57 -1.62 -12.24
N ALA A 212 -7.79 -1.33 -11.80
CA ALA A 212 -8.27 -1.66 -10.46
C ALA A 212 -8.37 -3.17 -10.21
N ARG A 213 -8.63 -3.98 -11.26
CA ARG A 213 -8.53 -5.45 -11.21
C ARG A 213 -7.09 -5.98 -11.33
N GLY A 214 -6.21 -5.19 -11.95
CA GLY A 214 -4.84 -5.52 -12.30
C GLY A 214 -3.79 -5.02 -11.31
N GLY A 215 -4.16 -4.23 -10.30
CA GLY A 215 -3.28 -3.70 -9.25
C GLY A 215 -2.63 -4.76 -8.34
N GLY A 216 -2.68 -6.04 -8.72
CA GLY A 216 -1.89 -7.12 -8.14
C GLY A 216 -1.37 -8.14 -9.16
N GLN A 217 -1.52 -7.90 -10.47
CA GLN A 217 -1.12 -8.89 -11.49
C GLN A 217 0.31 -8.71 -12.03
N ASP A 218 0.88 -7.50 -12.02
CA ASP A 218 2.24 -7.28 -12.53
C ASP A 218 3.35 -7.69 -11.52
N THR A 219 3.01 -7.82 -10.23
CA THR A 219 3.94 -8.28 -9.18
C THR A 219 3.63 -9.68 -8.65
N ASP A 220 2.62 -10.38 -9.20
CA ASP A 220 2.10 -11.65 -8.65
C ASP A 220 3.14 -12.81 -8.63
N GLY A 221 4.30 -12.62 -9.28
CA GLY A 221 5.46 -13.52 -9.22
C GLY A 221 6.73 -12.92 -8.63
N LEU A 222 6.70 -11.67 -8.16
CA LEU A 222 7.85 -10.98 -7.58
C LEU A 222 7.82 -11.09 -6.06
N PHE A 223 8.98 -11.37 -5.47
CA PHE A 223 9.14 -11.49 -4.04
C PHE A 223 10.30 -10.63 -3.56
N ALA A 224 10.11 -10.01 -2.40
CA ALA A 224 11.14 -9.27 -1.68
C ALA A 224 11.50 -10.01 -0.38
N VAL A 225 12.67 -9.70 0.17
CA VAL A 225 13.07 -10.17 1.50
C VAL A 225 12.73 -9.08 2.50
N ASP A 226 11.89 -9.42 3.47
CA ASP A 226 11.61 -8.59 4.64
C ASP A 226 12.33 -9.14 5.88
N TRP A 227 12.85 -8.26 6.73
CA TRP A 227 13.59 -8.62 7.93
C TRP A 227 12.72 -8.39 9.16
N THR A 228 12.17 -9.48 9.69
CA THR A 228 11.22 -9.43 10.81
C THR A 228 11.89 -9.76 12.14
N PRO A 229 11.42 -9.23 13.28
CA PRO A 229 11.95 -9.59 14.60
C PRO A 229 11.87 -11.09 14.88
N LEU A 230 12.95 -11.66 15.40
CA LEU A 230 12.98 -13.05 15.86
C LEU A 230 11.95 -13.26 16.99
N PRO A 231 10.97 -14.18 16.86
CA PRO A 231 9.92 -14.36 17.86
C PRO A 231 10.42 -14.70 19.27
N GLU A 232 9.67 -14.27 20.30
CA GLU A 232 9.85 -14.65 21.71
C GLU A 232 8.78 -15.70 22.14
N PRO A 233 9.04 -16.65 23.06
CA PRO A 233 10.23 -16.85 23.88
C PRO A 233 10.83 -18.25 23.63
N TYR A 234 11.63 -18.42 22.57
CA TYR A 234 12.45 -19.63 22.50
C TYR A 234 13.53 -19.53 23.58
N GLY A 235 13.45 -20.40 24.59
CA GLY A 235 14.50 -20.53 25.60
C GLY A 235 15.77 -21.01 24.91
N ALA A 236 16.81 -20.19 24.92
CA ALA A 236 18.12 -20.55 24.39
C ALA A 236 18.89 -21.38 25.42
N GLU A 237 18.79 -22.71 25.31
CA GLU A 237 19.70 -23.64 26.00
C GLU A 237 20.72 -24.18 24.99
N GLY A 238 22.00 -24.11 25.33
CA GLY A 238 23.07 -24.63 24.48
C GLY A 238 24.42 -24.02 24.80
N THR A 239 25.48 -24.69 24.36
CA THR A 239 26.85 -24.18 24.48
C THR A 239 27.33 -23.68 23.13
N TRP A 240 28.12 -22.61 23.14
CA TRP A 240 28.69 -22.06 21.92
C TRP A 240 30.20 -21.88 22.07
N ALA A 241 30.90 -21.91 20.94
CA ALA A 241 32.34 -21.69 20.86
C ALA A 241 32.67 -20.77 19.68
N VAL A 242 33.87 -20.20 19.71
CA VAL A 242 34.37 -19.31 18.65
C VAL A 242 35.54 -19.98 17.93
N LEU A 243 35.50 -19.96 16.60
CA LEU A 243 36.54 -20.45 15.72
C LEU A 243 37.29 -19.27 15.08
N GLY A 244 38.62 -19.30 15.09
CA GLY A 244 39.47 -18.24 14.54
C GLY A 244 39.94 -17.20 15.56
N ALA A 245 40.20 -17.62 16.80
CA ALA A 245 40.80 -16.77 17.83
C ALA A 245 42.28 -16.46 17.51
N GLY A 246 42.68 -15.18 17.50
CA GLY A 246 44.09 -14.79 17.26
C GLY A 246 44.30 -13.41 16.62
N ALA A 247 45.46 -13.21 15.99
CA ALA A 247 45.81 -11.99 15.24
C ALA A 247 45.78 -12.25 13.73
N GLY A 248 44.90 -11.55 13.00
CA GLY A 248 44.74 -11.67 11.55
C GLY A 248 43.48 -10.97 11.03
N ARG A 249 43.32 -10.87 9.71
CA ARG A 249 42.08 -10.38 9.08
C ARG A 249 40.92 -11.31 9.48
N GLY A 250 39.87 -10.77 10.09
CA GLY A 250 38.72 -11.56 10.53
C GLY A 250 38.87 -12.23 11.90
N ALA A 251 40.05 -12.16 12.52
CA ALA A 251 40.27 -12.77 13.82
C ALA A 251 39.35 -12.18 14.89
N VAL A 252 38.93 -13.04 15.81
CA VAL A 252 38.05 -12.66 16.92
C VAL A 252 38.93 -12.47 18.16
N PRO A 253 38.98 -11.26 18.75
CA PRO A 253 39.85 -11.01 19.90
C PRO A 253 39.44 -11.87 21.10
N GLU A 254 40.44 -12.48 21.78
CA GLU A 254 40.25 -13.36 22.96
C GLU A 254 39.72 -12.61 24.20
N SER A 255 39.56 -11.29 24.15
CA SER A 255 39.24 -10.47 25.32
C SER A 255 38.21 -9.40 24.98
N ALA A 256 36.92 -9.73 25.07
CA ALA A 256 35.89 -8.72 25.26
C ALA A 256 35.87 -8.34 26.75
N SER A 257 36.29 -7.12 27.09
CA SER A 257 36.29 -6.59 28.48
C SER A 257 34.89 -6.22 29.00
N GLY A 258 33.86 -6.96 28.58
CA GLY A 258 32.52 -6.89 29.14
C GLY A 258 32.43 -7.70 30.43
N SER A 259 31.57 -7.31 31.36
CA SER A 259 31.30 -8.06 32.60
C SER A 259 30.59 -9.38 32.28
N HIS A 260 31.32 -10.37 31.81
CA HIS A 260 30.79 -11.72 31.61
C HIS A 260 30.53 -12.35 32.99
N SER A 261 29.39 -13.02 33.12
CA SER A 261 29.20 -13.96 34.24
C SER A 261 30.21 -15.12 34.07
N PRO A 262 30.94 -15.53 35.11
CA PRO A 262 32.04 -16.50 35.01
C PRO A 262 31.65 -17.90 34.48
N ASP A 263 30.35 -18.19 34.37
CA ASP A 263 29.82 -19.45 33.83
C ASP A 263 29.57 -19.43 32.31
N HIS A 264 29.73 -18.30 31.59
CA HIS A 264 29.26 -18.16 30.19
C HIS A 264 30.34 -17.66 29.20
N SER A 265 31.62 -17.65 29.58
CA SER A 265 32.68 -17.30 28.62
C SER A 265 32.82 -18.39 27.54
N PRO A 266 32.78 -18.04 26.25
CA PRO A 266 32.89 -19.01 25.17
C PRO A 266 34.28 -19.67 25.13
N CYS A 267 34.32 -20.96 24.76
CA CYS A 267 35.58 -21.59 24.39
C CYS A 267 36.07 -21.01 23.07
N HIS A 268 37.36 -20.67 23.00
CA HIS A 268 38.01 -20.16 21.80
C HIS A 268 38.95 -21.22 21.22
N TYR A 269 38.77 -21.52 19.93
CA TYR A 269 39.64 -22.42 19.19
C TYR A 269 40.29 -21.66 18.03
N PRO A 270 41.62 -21.80 17.83
CA PRO A 270 42.32 -21.10 16.76
C PRO A 270 41.91 -21.60 15.37
N ASP A 271 41.60 -22.89 15.24
CA ASP A 271 41.23 -23.54 14.00
C ASP A 271 40.37 -24.79 14.24
N LEU A 272 39.91 -25.39 13.15
CA LEU A 272 39.01 -26.55 13.16
C LEU A 272 39.71 -27.79 13.74
N GLU A 273 41.03 -27.90 13.55
CA GLU A 273 41.83 -29.02 14.05
C GLU A 273 41.90 -29.01 15.57
N ALA A 274 42.09 -27.84 16.19
CA ALA A 274 42.08 -27.67 17.64
C ALA A 274 40.71 -28.00 18.24
N LEU A 275 39.61 -27.53 17.64
CA LEU A 275 38.24 -27.87 18.06
C LEU A 275 38.00 -29.39 17.98
N ALA A 276 38.32 -29.99 16.82
CA ALA A 276 38.13 -31.42 16.62
C ALA A 276 39.01 -32.26 17.55
N GLY A 277 40.23 -31.79 17.84
CA GLY A 277 41.15 -32.39 18.80
C GLY A 277 40.60 -32.38 20.23
N ALA A 278 40.01 -31.27 20.66
CA ALA A 278 39.37 -31.14 21.97
C ALA A 278 38.17 -32.09 22.13
N ILE A 279 37.29 -32.15 21.12
CA ILE A 279 36.18 -33.11 21.09
C ILE A 279 36.71 -34.54 21.09
N GLY A 280 37.77 -34.82 20.33
CA GLY A 280 38.44 -36.13 20.30
C GLY A 280 39.09 -36.53 21.64
N ALA A 281 39.47 -35.55 22.46
CA ALA A 281 39.99 -35.75 23.81
C ALA A 281 38.88 -35.94 24.88
N GLY A 282 37.60 -35.84 24.49
CA GLY A 282 36.45 -36.09 25.34
C GLY A 282 35.69 -34.85 25.80
N GLU A 283 36.01 -33.65 25.28
CA GLU A 283 35.17 -32.46 25.48
C GLU A 283 33.82 -32.62 24.73
N PRO A 284 32.70 -32.14 25.30
CA PRO A 284 31.42 -32.16 24.61
C PRO A 284 31.45 -31.22 23.39
N ALA A 285 30.86 -31.66 22.28
CA ALA A 285 30.70 -30.81 21.10
C ALA A 285 29.71 -29.67 21.40
N PRO A 286 30.03 -28.41 21.02
CA PRO A 286 29.11 -27.30 21.23
C PRO A 286 27.87 -27.40 20.33
N THR A 287 26.79 -26.75 20.76
CA THR A 287 25.56 -26.58 19.97
C THR A 287 25.84 -25.76 18.71
N ALA A 288 26.57 -24.65 18.86
CA ALA A 288 26.91 -23.74 17.78
C ALA A 288 28.40 -23.32 17.83
N VAL A 289 29.03 -23.19 16.66
CA VAL A 289 30.38 -22.63 16.53
C VAL A 289 30.32 -21.40 15.65
N LEU A 290 30.69 -20.26 16.21
CA LEU A 290 30.68 -18.97 15.52
C LEU A 290 32.05 -18.72 14.89
N THR A 291 32.06 -18.32 13.63
CA THR A 291 33.25 -17.85 12.93
C THR A 291 32.92 -16.60 12.14
N ARG A 292 33.89 -15.70 11.96
CA ARG A 292 33.72 -14.48 11.17
C ARG A 292 34.63 -14.51 9.96
N LEU A 293 34.05 -14.35 8.78
CA LEU A 293 34.80 -14.17 7.54
C LEU A 293 34.90 -12.67 7.25
N ALA A 294 36.13 -12.13 7.27
CA ALA A 294 36.38 -10.75 6.89
C ALA A 294 36.60 -10.64 5.38
N VAL A 295 35.82 -9.77 4.75
CA VAL A 295 35.92 -9.43 3.33
C VAL A 295 36.84 -8.25 3.03
N SER A 296 37.18 -7.43 4.03
CA SER A 296 38.18 -6.36 3.88
C SER A 296 38.83 -6.00 5.22
N ASP A 297 39.88 -5.17 5.18
CA ASP A 297 40.40 -4.50 6.37
C ASP A 297 39.42 -3.39 6.81
N HIS A 298 39.26 -3.22 8.13
CA HIS A 298 38.35 -2.23 8.70
C HIS A 298 38.50 -0.84 8.05
N GLY A 299 37.40 -0.34 7.49
CA GLY A 299 37.29 1.01 6.93
C GLY A 299 37.76 1.17 5.48
N SER A 300 38.11 0.08 4.78
CA SER A 300 38.41 0.13 3.34
C SER A 300 37.38 -0.66 2.52
N PRO A 301 36.89 -0.14 1.39
CA PRO A 301 36.00 -0.88 0.51
C PRO A 301 36.72 -2.13 -0.03
N ALA A 302 36.01 -3.26 -0.04
CA ALA A 302 36.56 -4.53 -0.53
C ALA A 302 36.94 -4.43 -2.01
N SER A 303 38.12 -4.92 -2.36
CA SER A 303 38.51 -5.08 -3.76
C SER A 303 37.91 -6.37 -4.35
N HIS A 304 37.91 -6.49 -5.68
CA HIS A 304 37.51 -7.73 -6.36
C HIS A 304 38.35 -8.94 -5.91
N GLU A 305 39.64 -8.75 -5.65
CA GLU A 305 40.54 -9.80 -5.16
C GLU A 305 40.19 -10.22 -3.73
N ASP A 306 39.79 -9.27 -2.88
CA ASP A 306 39.35 -9.58 -1.53
C ASP A 306 38.05 -10.40 -1.53
N GLY A 307 37.09 -10.07 -2.40
CA GLY A 307 35.85 -10.83 -2.55
C GLY A 307 36.08 -12.27 -3.03
N LEU A 308 36.96 -12.46 -4.03
CA LEU A 308 37.30 -13.81 -4.50
C LEU A 308 37.95 -14.65 -3.41
N ARG A 309 38.89 -14.06 -2.65
CA ARG A 309 39.55 -14.75 -1.53
C ARG A 309 38.55 -15.11 -0.43
N ALA A 310 37.65 -14.19 -0.06
CA ALA A 310 36.64 -14.46 0.95
C ALA A 310 35.72 -15.63 0.56
N ALA A 311 35.34 -15.72 -0.72
CA ALA A 311 34.58 -16.85 -1.24
C ALA A 311 35.38 -18.17 -1.20
N GLN A 312 36.69 -18.13 -1.49
CA GLN A 312 37.58 -19.30 -1.38
C GLN A 312 37.77 -19.77 0.07
N ASP A 313 37.90 -18.83 0.99
CA ASP A 313 38.02 -19.11 2.43
C ASP A 313 36.70 -19.70 2.96
N ALA A 314 35.54 -19.14 2.56
CA ALA A 314 34.22 -19.68 2.87
C ALA A 314 34.06 -21.12 2.34
N LEU A 315 34.44 -21.37 1.09
CA LEU A 315 34.36 -22.69 0.49
C LEU A 315 35.26 -23.71 1.22
N THR A 316 36.50 -23.32 1.53
CA THR A 316 37.46 -24.18 2.23
C THR A 316 36.96 -24.53 3.63
N LEU A 317 36.37 -23.54 4.33
CA LEU A 317 35.76 -23.73 5.65
C LEU A 317 34.57 -24.70 5.58
N VAL A 318 33.63 -24.49 4.66
CA VAL A 318 32.47 -25.37 4.45
C VAL A 318 32.91 -26.81 4.15
N GLN A 319 33.86 -27.00 3.24
CA GLN A 319 34.37 -28.33 2.87
C GLN A 319 35.06 -29.02 4.06
N SER A 320 35.89 -28.28 4.80
CA SER A 320 36.60 -28.82 5.97
C SER A 320 35.63 -29.20 7.09
N TRP A 321 34.59 -28.38 7.31
CA TRP A 321 33.54 -28.66 8.28
C TRP A 321 32.74 -29.92 7.93
N LEU A 322 32.38 -30.10 6.66
CA LEU A 322 31.66 -31.29 6.21
C LEU A 322 32.51 -32.57 6.29
N ALA A 323 33.82 -32.46 6.13
CA ALA A 323 34.74 -33.59 6.25
C ALA A 323 34.91 -34.07 7.71
N GLU A 324 34.59 -33.23 8.70
CA GLU A 324 34.73 -33.56 10.11
C GLU A 324 33.47 -34.22 10.69
N SER A 325 33.46 -35.56 10.69
CA SER A 325 32.33 -36.37 11.17
C SER A 325 31.93 -36.13 12.63
N ARG A 326 32.85 -35.66 13.49
CA ARG A 326 32.55 -35.37 14.92
C ARG A 326 31.62 -34.17 15.11
N LEU A 327 31.46 -33.33 14.08
CA LEU A 327 30.66 -32.11 14.10
C LEU A 327 29.32 -32.28 13.37
N GLY A 328 28.85 -33.53 13.20
CA GLY A 328 27.58 -33.82 12.53
C GLY A 328 26.37 -33.15 13.17
N GLU A 329 26.40 -32.99 14.50
CA GLU A 329 25.32 -32.37 15.29
C GLU A 329 25.58 -30.89 15.64
N THR A 330 26.78 -30.37 15.34
CA THR A 330 27.16 -28.98 15.64
C THR A 330 26.81 -28.07 14.46
N ARG A 331 26.20 -26.92 14.74
CA ARG A 331 25.90 -25.90 13.73
C ARG A 331 27.09 -24.96 13.54
N LEU A 332 27.57 -24.81 12.31
CA LEU A 332 28.54 -23.76 11.99
C LEU A 332 27.79 -22.47 11.67
N VAL A 333 28.05 -21.42 12.45
CA VAL A 333 27.47 -20.08 12.25
C VAL A 333 28.52 -19.22 11.56
N VAL A 334 28.29 -18.92 10.28
CA VAL A 334 29.18 -18.08 9.48
C VAL A 334 28.71 -16.63 9.56
N ALA A 335 29.50 -15.80 10.23
CA ALA A 335 29.23 -14.39 10.40
C ALA A 335 29.96 -13.54 9.35
N VAL A 336 29.23 -12.58 8.78
CA VAL A 336 29.71 -11.55 7.87
C VAL A 336 29.16 -10.19 8.31
N ARG A 337 29.65 -9.10 7.71
CA ARG A 337 29.21 -7.73 8.04
C ARG A 337 28.69 -7.05 6.78
N GLY A 338 27.47 -6.53 6.85
CA GLY A 338 26.85 -5.76 5.77
C GLY A 338 26.53 -6.58 4.53
N ALA A 339 26.20 -7.87 4.68
CA ALA A 339 25.88 -8.72 3.54
C ALA A 339 24.48 -8.47 2.96
N ASN A 340 23.57 -7.92 3.76
CA ASN A 340 22.18 -7.70 3.36
C ASN A 340 21.71 -6.29 3.71
N ALA A 341 20.81 -5.78 2.88
CA ALA A 341 20.01 -4.59 3.17
C ALA A 341 18.97 -4.97 4.23
N VAL A 342 19.26 -4.65 5.50
CA VAL A 342 18.37 -4.92 6.63
C VAL A 342 17.58 -3.68 7.02
N ASP A 343 18.24 -2.52 6.99
CA ASP A 343 17.65 -1.22 7.30
C ASP A 343 17.99 -0.26 6.13
N GLY A 344 17.10 -0.09 5.15
CA GLY A 344 17.26 0.90 4.07
C GLY A 344 17.28 0.33 2.65
N ASP A 345 17.71 1.17 1.69
CA ASP A 345 17.64 0.90 0.23
C ASP A 345 18.75 -0.02 -0.31
N GLY A 346 19.62 -0.52 0.57
CA GLY A 346 20.72 -1.42 0.24
C GLY A 346 21.95 -0.75 -0.38
N SER A 347 22.03 0.59 -0.36
CA SER A 347 23.20 1.34 -0.84
C SER A 347 24.50 1.09 -0.04
N ASP A 348 24.39 0.51 1.15
CA ASP A 348 25.49 0.20 2.08
C ASP A 348 25.89 -1.29 2.09
N VAL A 349 25.28 -2.13 1.25
CA VAL A 349 25.61 -3.57 1.17
C VAL A 349 27.01 -3.78 0.63
N ASP A 350 27.81 -4.61 1.31
CA ASP A 350 29.11 -5.09 0.85
C ASP A 350 28.91 -6.28 -0.12
N PRO A 351 29.19 -6.12 -1.43
CA PRO A 351 28.98 -7.18 -2.41
C PRO A 351 29.84 -8.43 -2.16
N ALA A 352 31.01 -8.28 -1.55
CA ALA A 352 31.86 -9.41 -1.20
C ALA A 352 31.24 -10.22 -0.06
N ALA A 353 30.69 -9.54 0.95
CA ALA A 353 29.98 -10.19 2.05
C ALA A 353 28.71 -10.91 1.54
N ALA A 354 27.97 -10.27 0.63
CA ALA A 354 26.80 -10.85 -0.04
C ALA A 354 27.16 -12.10 -0.86
N GLY A 355 28.34 -12.11 -1.51
CA GLY A 355 28.85 -13.28 -2.22
C GLY A 355 29.11 -14.48 -1.31
N VAL A 356 29.73 -14.25 -0.14
CA VAL A 356 29.92 -15.28 0.89
C VAL A 356 28.57 -15.78 1.42
N TRP A 357 27.62 -14.87 1.66
CA TRP A 357 26.26 -15.20 2.09
C TRP A 357 25.58 -16.15 1.11
N GLY A 358 25.61 -15.84 -0.19
CA GLY A 358 25.04 -16.69 -1.24
C GLY A 358 25.68 -18.08 -1.32
N LEU A 359 27.00 -18.18 -1.19
CA LEU A 359 27.73 -19.45 -1.21
C LEU A 359 27.30 -20.37 -0.05
N VAL A 360 27.30 -19.83 1.18
CA VAL A 360 26.91 -20.61 2.37
C VAL A 360 25.43 -20.95 2.35
N ARG A 361 24.57 -20.07 1.80
CA ARG A 361 23.14 -20.38 1.59
C ARG A 361 22.92 -21.55 0.63
N SER A 362 23.78 -21.74 -0.38
CA SER A 362 23.77 -22.96 -1.20
C SER A 362 24.12 -24.19 -0.35
N ALA A 363 25.17 -24.09 0.47
CA ALA A 363 25.58 -25.17 1.36
C ALA A 363 24.50 -25.55 2.39
N GLN A 364 23.70 -24.58 2.88
CA GLN A 364 22.53 -24.83 3.72
C GLN A 364 21.48 -25.70 3.02
N SER A 365 21.17 -25.39 1.76
CA SER A 365 20.20 -26.17 0.97
C SER A 365 20.69 -27.60 0.71
N GLU A 366 21.99 -27.77 0.50
CA GLU A 366 22.61 -29.09 0.25
C GLU A 366 22.78 -29.91 1.54
N ASN A 367 22.97 -29.25 2.68
CA ASN A 367 23.20 -29.87 3.98
C ASN A 367 22.31 -29.20 5.05
N PRO A 368 21.01 -29.57 5.10
CA PRO A 368 20.08 -29.04 6.09
C PRO A 368 20.63 -29.18 7.50
N ASP A 369 20.34 -28.21 8.36
CA ASP A 369 20.71 -28.21 9.78
C ASP A 369 22.22 -28.27 10.05
N ARG A 370 23.09 -27.89 9.11
CA ARG A 370 24.56 -27.85 9.35
C ARG A 370 25.13 -26.45 9.46
N PHE A 371 24.53 -25.48 8.77
CA PHE A 371 25.07 -24.12 8.64
C PHE A 371 24.02 -23.07 8.99
N HIS A 372 24.45 -22.01 9.67
CA HIS A 372 23.66 -20.81 9.93
C HIS A 372 24.42 -19.59 9.43
N LEU A 373 23.69 -18.57 8.98
CA LEU A 373 24.24 -17.31 8.49
C LEU A 373 23.91 -16.18 9.44
N LEU A 374 24.91 -15.35 9.75
CA LEU A 374 24.78 -14.21 10.66
C LEU A 374 25.31 -12.93 10.01
N ASP A 375 24.46 -11.92 9.84
CA ASP A 375 24.87 -10.61 9.33
C ASP A 375 24.96 -9.60 10.47
N LEU A 376 26.14 -9.03 10.70
CA LEU A 376 26.43 -8.12 11.81
C LEU A 376 26.37 -6.65 11.37
N GLY A 377 25.64 -5.83 12.14
CA GLY A 377 25.65 -4.37 11.98
C GLY A 377 27.00 -3.76 12.35
N PRO A 378 27.38 -2.58 11.81
CA PRO A 378 28.76 -2.06 11.81
C PRO A 378 29.45 -2.08 13.19
N ASP A 379 28.73 -1.74 14.26
CA ASP A 379 29.23 -1.65 15.63
C ASP A 379 28.95 -2.92 16.47
N THR A 380 28.47 -4.00 15.85
CA THR A 380 28.16 -5.27 16.53
C THR A 380 29.37 -6.18 16.58
N GLU A 381 29.77 -6.57 17.79
CA GLU A 381 30.84 -7.53 18.06
C GLU A 381 30.32 -8.97 18.11
N LEU A 382 31.04 -9.89 17.44
CA LEU A 382 30.65 -11.31 17.35
C LEU A 382 30.55 -11.99 18.72
N THR A 383 31.42 -11.60 19.66
CA THR A 383 31.53 -12.20 21.00
C THR A 383 30.64 -11.54 22.05
N SER A 384 29.74 -10.64 21.64
CA SER A 384 28.78 -10.04 22.58
C SER A 384 27.73 -11.06 23.03
N ASP A 385 27.34 -10.99 24.30
CA ASP A 385 26.32 -11.88 24.89
C ASP A 385 25.00 -11.84 24.08
N GLY A 386 24.61 -10.67 23.58
CA GLY A 386 23.40 -10.51 22.76
C GLY A 386 23.47 -11.24 21.42
N VAL A 387 24.66 -11.33 20.79
CA VAL A 387 24.83 -12.10 19.54
C VAL A 387 24.76 -13.60 19.84
N ALA A 388 25.42 -14.06 20.90
CA ALA A 388 25.37 -15.47 21.29
C ALA A 388 23.95 -15.92 21.65
N GLU A 389 23.21 -15.12 22.42
CA GLU A 389 21.81 -15.37 22.75
C GLU A 389 20.95 -15.42 21.48
N ALA A 390 21.10 -14.44 20.58
CA ALA A 390 20.35 -14.41 19.33
C ALA A 390 20.60 -15.63 18.44
N VAL A 391 21.85 -16.09 18.35
CA VAL A 391 22.23 -17.30 17.61
C VAL A 391 21.61 -18.55 18.23
N LEU A 392 21.71 -18.73 19.55
CA LEU A 392 21.12 -19.90 20.22
C LEU A 392 19.59 -19.92 20.09
N ARG A 393 18.94 -18.75 20.16
CA ARG A 393 17.51 -18.61 19.90
C ARG A 393 17.14 -18.95 18.47
N ALA A 394 17.92 -18.49 17.50
CA ALA A 394 17.69 -18.80 16.09
C ALA A 394 17.84 -20.31 15.82
N VAL A 395 18.88 -20.95 16.38
CA VAL A 395 19.06 -22.41 16.30
C VAL A 395 17.90 -23.15 16.93
N ALA A 396 17.40 -22.72 18.10
CA ALA A 396 16.26 -23.34 18.77
C ALA A 396 14.93 -23.14 18.02
N ALA A 397 14.83 -22.10 17.21
CA ALA A 397 13.67 -21.77 16.39
C ALA A 397 13.77 -22.33 14.95
N ASP A 398 14.81 -23.12 14.64
CA ASP A 398 15.14 -23.58 13.29
C ASP A 398 15.22 -22.44 12.26
N GLU A 399 15.76 -21.29 12.67
CA GLU A 399 16.00 -20.11 11.82
C GLU A 399 17.44 -20.12 11.30
N PRO A 400 17.68 -20.54 10.04
CA PRO A 400 19.03 -20.73 9.52
C PRO A 400 19.75 -19.42 9.17
N GLN A 401 19.07 -18.29 9.21
CA GLN A 401 19.61 -16.98 8.79
C GLN A 401 19.16 -15.90 9.76
N LEU A 402 20.10 -15.05 10.16
CA LEU A 402 19.88 -14.01 11.16
C LEU A 402 20.67 -12.75 10.81
N ALA A 403 20.11 -11.58 11.10
CA ALA A 403 20.82 -10.32 11.17
C ALA A 403 20.73 -9.75 12.58
N VAL A 404 21.82 -9.13 13.06
CA VAL A 404 21.84 -8.38 14.32
C VAL A 404 22.13 -6.92 14.02
N ARG A 405 21.21 -6.03 14.40
CA ARG A 405 21.27 -4.57 14.21
C ARG A 405 20.83 -3.89 15.50
N ASP A 406 21.66 -3.02 16.07
CA ASP A 406 21.36 -2.28 17.31
C ASP A 406 20.84 -3.18 18.46
N GLY A 407 21.40 -4.39 18.59
CA GLY A 407 20.98 -5.38 19.59
C GLY A 407 19.68 -6.13 19.29
N ARG A 408 19.03 -5.88 18.15
CA ARG A 408 17.84 -6.59 17.69
C ARG A 408 18.22 -7.76 16.77
N ALA A 409 17.64 -8.92 17.03
CA ALA A 409 17.75 -10.12 16.21
C ALA A 409 16.62 -10.15 15.18
N LEU A 410 16.97 -10.21 13.90
CA LEU A 410 16.04 -10.15 12.76
C LEU A 410 16.23 -11.38 11.87
N VAL A 411 15.14 -11.93 11.36
CA VAL A 411 15.14 -13.11 10.48
C VAL A 411 14.50 -12.77 9.14
N PRO A 412 15.06 -13.27 8.01
CA PRO A 412 14.56 -12.96 6.69
C PRO A 412 13.28 -13.75 6.40
N ARG A 413 12.33 -13.10 5.74
CA ARG A 413 11.07 -13.66 5.25
C ARG A 413 10.89 -13.28 3.81
N LEU A 414 10.40 -14.23 3.02
CA LEU A 414 10.01 -13.93 1.64
C LEU A 414 8.58 -13.39 1.68
N VAL A 415 8.40 -12.15 1.24
CA VAL A 415 7.09 -11.50 1.11
C VAL A 415 6.85 -11.20 -0.37
N ARG A 416 5.59 -11.07 -0.77
CA ARG A 416 5.29 -10.57 -2.12
C ARG A 416 5.84 -9.16 -2.26
N ALA A 417 6.43 -8.85 -3.40
CA ALA A 417 6.79 -7.49 -3.72
C ALA A 417 5.49 -6.70 -3.89
N ASP A 418 5.23 -5.82 -2.95
CA ASP A 418 4.23 -4.78 -3.11
C ASP A 418 4.94 -3.56 -3.70
N ASP A 419 4.21 -2.69 -4.40
CA ASP A 419 4.76 -1.42 -4.91
C ASP A 419 5.06 -0.43 -3.77
N GLY A 420 5.02 -0.90 -2.51
CA GLY A 420 5.49 -0.23 -1.30
C GLY A 420 4.70 1.02 -0.93
N GLY A 421 3.65 1.37 -1.67
CA GLY A 421 3.08 2.72 -1.66
C GLY A 421 4.11 3.80 -2.03
N GLU A 422 5.21 3.42 -2.69
CA GLU A 422 6.23 4.36 -3.13
C GLU A 422 5.76 5.08 -4.40
N LEU A 423 5.86 6.41 -4.40
CA LEU A 423 5.43 7.22 -5.52
C LEU A 423 6.44 7.12 -6.67
N GLU A 424 6.00 6.65 -7.84
CA GLU A 424 6.85 6.65 -9.03
C GLU A 424 7.03 8.08 -9.54
N ILE A 425 8.26 8.61 -9.41
CA ILE A 425 8.59 9.96 -9.86
C ILE A 425 8.90 9.95 -11.37
N PRO A 426 8.28 10.84 -12.18
CA PRO A 426 8.63 10.99 -13.58
C PRO A 426 10.14 11.21 -13.79
N ARG A 427 10.77 10.38 -14.64
CA ARG A 427 12.23 10.41 -14.88
C ARG A 427 12.69 11.64 -15.66
N GLU A 428 11.80 12.28 -16.39
CA GLU A 428 12.10 13.43 -17.24
C GLU A 428 11.20 14.62 -16.90
N GLY A 429 11.79 15.81 -16.88
CA GLY A 429 11.07 17.06 -16.66
C GLY A 429 10.70 17.35 -15.20
N PRO A 430 10.06 18.50 -14.95
CA PRO A 430 9.51 18.84 -13.64
C PRO A 430 8.30 17.98 -13.32
N TRP A 431 8.06 17.79 -12.03
CA TRP A 431 6.95 17.02 -11.49
C TRP A 431 6.40 17.68 -10.23
N CYS A 432 5.14 17.43 -9.93
CA CYS A 432 4.48 17.83 -8.69
C CYS A 432 3.56 16.70 -8.18
N LEU A 433 3.27 16.66 -6.88
CA LEU A 433 2.28 15.76 -6.32
C LEU A 433 0.89 16.30 -6.61
N GLY A 434 0.04 15.43 -7.15
CA GLY A 434 -1.37 15.70 -7.39
C GLY A 434 -2.22 14.48 -7.10
N THR A 435 -3.53 14.62 -7.25
CA THR A 435 -4.49 13.52 -7.11
C THR A 435 -4.97 13.07 -8.48
N THR A 436 -4.90 11.78 -8.77
CA THR A 436 -5.51 11.18 -9.97
C THR A 436 -6.93 10.72 -9.66
N GLY A 437 -7.94 11.38 -10.22
CA GLY A 437 -9.34 11.05 -9.97
C GLY A 437 -9.87 11.61 -8.65
N THR A 438 -10.63 10.81 -7.88
CA THR A 438 -11.21 11.26 -6.61
C THR A 438 -10.14 11.49 -5.55
N ALA A 439 -10.22 12.61 -4.84
CA ALA A 439 -9.27 12.96 -3.79
C ALA A 439 -9.34 11.96 -2.61
N THR A 440 -8.40 11.02 -2.60
CA THR A 440 -8.09 10.09 -1.52
C THR A 440 -6.57 10.02 -1.41
N LEU A 441 -6.03 9.61 -0.26
CA LEU A 441 -4.57 9.55 -0.06
C LEU A 441 -3.92 8.50 -0.97
N GLU A 442 -4.67 7.45 -1.28
CA GLU A 442 -4.28 6.36 -2.17
C GLU A 442 -4.15 6.80 -3.64
N ASN A 443 -4.80 7.90 -4.01
CA ASN A 443 -4.77 8.46 -5.36
C ASN A 443 -3.75 9.60 -5.53
N ILE A 444 -2.89 9.84 -4.53
CA ILE A 444 -1.79 10.79 -4.67
C ILE A 444 -0.71 10.17 -5.55
N SER A 445 -0.30 10.90 -6.58
CA SER A 445 0.74 10.48 -7.53
C SER A 445 1.67 11.64 -7.88
N ALA A 446 2.90 11.33 -8.30
CA ALA A 446 3.80 12.31 -8.88
C ALA A 446 3.46 12.48 -10.38
N LEU A 447 2.99 13.67 -10.75
CA LEU A 447 2.53 13.99 -12.08
C LEU A 447 3.54 14.89 -12.81
N PRO A 448 3.75 14.71 -14.13
CA PRO A 448 4.50 15.67 -14.94
C PRO A 448 3.87 17.06 -14.82
N CYS A 449 4.70 18.08 -14.61
CA CYS A 449 4.25 19.46 -14.38
C CYS A 449 5.00 20.43 -15.32
N PRO A 450 4.95 20.25 -16.66
CA PRO A 450 5.72 21.07 -17.60
C PRO A 450 5.36 22.56 -17.56
N GLU A 451 4.17 22.92 -17.11
CA GLU A 451 3.66 24.28 -16.99
C GLU A 451 4.55 25.17 -16.10
N VAL A 452 5.26 24.62 -15.11
CA VAL A 452 6.19 25.41 -14.27
C VAL A 452 7.40 25.92 -15.05
N LEU A 453 7.63 25.44 -16.27
CA LEU A 453 8.70 25.92 -17.16
C LEU A 453 8.22 27.00 -18.14
N GLU A 454 6.94 27.34 -18.16
CA GLU A 454 6.44 28.45 -18.98
C GLU A 454 7.12 29.77 -18.59
N PRO A 455 7.27 30.73 -19.53
CA PRO A 455 7.92 32.01 -19.24
C PRO A 455 7.31 32.72 -18.03
N LEU A 456 8.15 33.24 -17.13
CA LEU A 456 7.70 33.89 -15.91
C LEU A 456 6.95 35.19 -16.21
N GLU A 457 5.81 35.39 -15.53
CA GLU A 457 5.11 36.67 -15.53
C GLU A 457 5.89 37.72 -14.72
N PRO A 458 5.64 39.03 -14.93
CA PRO A 458 6.20 40.07 -14.08
C PRO A 458 5.89 39.82 -12.59
N GLY A 459 6.91 39.90 -11.75
CA GLY A 459 6.79 39.67 -10.31
C GLY A 459 6.89 38.20 -9.89
N GLN A 460 7.06 37.24 -10.79
CA GLN A 460 7.22 35.82 -10.44
C GLN A 460 8.68 35.39 -10.30
N VAL A 461 8.90 34.29 -9.58
CA VAL A 461 10.20 33.63 -9.44
C VAL A 461 10.00 32.12 -9.57
N ARG A 462 10.92 31.45 -10.26
CA ARG A 462 10.97 29.98 -10.33
C ARG A 462 11.94 29.44 -9.29
N ILE A 463 11.53 28.42 -8.55
CA ILE A 463 12.25 27.87 -7.42
C ILE A 463 12.46 26.37 -7.63
N ALA A 464 13.70 25.90 -7.55
CA ALA A 464 14.01 24.48 -7.37
C ALA A 464 13.78 24.11 -5.90
N VAL A 465 12.69 23.40 -5.63
CA VAL A 465 12.29 23.08 -4.26
C VAL A 465 13.25 22.04 -3.67
N ARG A 466 13.60 22.21 -2.38
CA ARG A 466 14.49 21.33 -1.62
C ARG A 466 13.81 20.70 -0.42
N ALA A 467 12.84 21.41 0.16
CA ALA A 467 11.98 20.91 1.21
C ALA A 467 10.64 21.66 1.17
N ALA A 468 9.58 21.01 1.61
CA ALA A 468 8.25 21.60 1.72
C ALA A 468 7.64 21.26 3.09
N GLY A 469 6.82 22.17 3.60
CA GLY A 469 6.05 21.95 4.83
C GLY A 469 4.76 21.21 4.52
N VAL A 470 4.42 20.20 5.33
CA VAL A 470 3.14 19.49 5.23
C VAL A 470 2.20 20.03 6.31
N ASN A 471 1.08 20.60 5.87
CA ASN A 471 0.09 21.20 6.75
C ASN A 471 -1.19 20.35 6.81
N PHE A 472 -2.01 20.57 7.84
CA PHE A 472 -3.31 19.90 7.96
C PHE A 472 -4.24 20.17 6.76
N ARG A 473 -4.08 21.35 6.12
CA ARG A 473 -4.74 21.67 4.84
C ARG A 473 -4.44 20.62 3.78
N ASP A 474 -3.18 20.23 3.61
CA ASP A 474 -2.77 19.32 2.55
C ASP A 474 -3.40 17.93 2.73
N VAL A 475 -3.59 17.50 3.98
CA VAL A 475 -4.32 16.26 4.30
C VAL A 475 -5.81 16.37 3.94
N LEU A 476 -6.45 17.50 4.27
CA LEU A 476 -7.86 17.71 3.92
C LEU A 476 -8.09 17.81 2.41
N VAL A 477 -7.17 18.45 1.68
CA VAL A 477 -7.20 18.51 0.22
C VAL A 477 -6.99 17.10 -0.36
N GLY A 478 -6.01 16.35 0.13
CA GLY A 478 -5.77 14.97 -0.29
C GLY A 478 -6.95 14.02 -0.04
N LEU A 479 -7.76 14.27 0.99
CA LEU A 479 -8.97 13.50 1.31
C LEU A 479 -10.26 14.04 0.66
N GLY A 480 -10.18 15.10 -0.16
CA GLY A 480 -11.36 15.73 -0.76
C GLY A 480 -12.28 16.44 0.25
N MET A 481 -11.79 16.70 1.47
CA MET A 481 -12.53 17.31 2.58
C MET A 481 -12.40 18.84 2.65
N ALA A 482 -11.76 19.46 1.65
CA ALA A 482 -11.58 20.92 1.55
C ALA A 482 -12.24 21.48 0.27
N PRO A 483 -13.57 21.75 0.27
CA PRO A 483 -14.29 22.20 -0.91
C PRO A 483 -13.71 23.52 -1.47
N GLY A 484 -13.45 23.54 -2.78
CA GLY A 484 -12.93 24.72 -3.49
C GLY A 484 -11.45 25.00 -3.28
N GLN A 485 -10.72 24.14 -2.54
CA GLN A 485 -9.26 24.20 -2.43
C GLN A 485 -8.64 23.10 -3.28
N THR A 486 -7.65 23.47 -4.08
CA THR A 486 -6.87 22.57 -4.93
C THR A 486 -5.37 22.80 -4.69
N GLY A 487 -4.55 21.86 -5.15
CA GLY A 487 -3.10 21.93 -5.00
C GLY A 487 -2.59 21.48 -3.63
N LEU A 488 -1.50 20.70 -3.66
CA LEU A 488 -0.79 20.23 -2.47
C LEU A 488 0.51 21.02 -2.27
N GLY A 489 0.86 21.27 -1.01
CA GLY A 489 2.10 21.93 -0.63
C GLY A 489 2.01 23.43 -0.78
N SER A 490 1.66 24.11 0.32
CA SER A 490 1.43 25.57 0.38
C SER A 490 2.64 26.37 0.90
N GLU A 491 3.72 25.70 1.26
CA GLU A 491 4.98 26.31 1.69
C GLU A 491 6.19 25.46 1.37
N GLY A 492 7.33 26.11 1.20
CA GLY A 492 8.59 25.42 1.05
C GLY A 492 9.81 26.30 1.06
N ALA A 493 10.95 25.63 0.84
CA ALA A 493 12.26 26.23 0.76
C ALA A 493 13.04 25.63 -0.42
N GLY A 494 13.77 26.47 -1.13
CA GLY A 494 14.51 26.08 -2.32
C GLY A 494 15.43 27.16 -2.87
N VAL A 495 15.97 26.90 -4.06
CA VAL A 495 16.91 27.81 -4.73
C VAL A 495 16.22 28.49 -5.89
N VAL A 496 16.34 29.80 -6.01
CA VAL A 496 15.81 30.56 -7.16
C VAL A 496 16.55 30.14 -8.44
N LEU A 497 15.81 29.67 -9.45
CA LEU A 497 16.35 29.31 -10.77
C LEU A 497 16.30 30.49 -11.73
N GLU A 498 15.19 31.23 -11.73
CA GLU A 498 14.94 32.34 -12.64
C GLU A 498 14.04 33.37 -11.94
N VAL A 499 14.20 34.64 -12.32
CA VAL A 499 13.38 35.75 -11.85
C VAL A 499 12.68 36.42 -13.02
N GLY A 500 11.38 36.68 -12.88
CA GLY A 500 10.57 37.37 -13.87
C GLY A 500 10.87 38.86 -13.94
N ALA A 501 10.27 39.54 -14.90
CA ALA A 501 10.37 40.99 -15.02
C ALA A 501 9.91 41.69 -13.72
N GLU A 502 10.45 42.88 -13.42
CA GLU A 502 10.11 43.67 -12.23
C GLU A 502 10.57 43.12 -10.87
N VAL A 503 11.10 41.90 -10.82
CA VAL A 503 11.74 41.34 -9.61
C VAL A 503 13.15 41.90 -9.48
N THR A 504 13.39 42.70 -8.44
CA THR A 504 14.68 43.37 -8.19
C THR A 504 15.39 42.92 -6.92
N ARG A 505 14.67 42.22 -6.04
CA ARG A 505 15.13 41.86 -4.68
C ARG A 505 15.67 40.45 -4.54
N LEU A 506 15.56 39.64 -5.59
CA LEU A 506 16.01 38.25 -5.67
C LEU A 506 16.80 38.07 -6.97
N SER A 507 17.75 37.15 -6.95
CA SER A 507 18.55 36.72 -8.09
C SER A 507 18.56 35.20 -8.20
N ALA A 508 18.85 34.67 -9.39
CA ALA A 508 19.10 33.25 -9.55
C ALA A 508 20.28 32.80 -8.66
N GLY A 509 20.10 31.68 -7.97
CA GLY A 509 21.03 31.15 -6.97
C GLY A 509 20.69 31.50 -5.52
N ASP A 510 19.78 32.45 -5.27
CA ASP A 510 19.39 32.81 -3.91
C ASP A 510 18.64 31.65 -3.23
N GLU A 511 18.98 31.39 -1.97
CA GLU A 511 18.26 30.43 -1.11
C GLU A 511 17.06 31.13 -0.47
N VAL A 512 15.85 30.62 -0.74
CA VAL A 512 14.59 31.25 -0.33
C VAL A 512 13.66 30.28 0.38
N MET A 513 12.83 30.82 1.28
CA MET A 513 11.68 30.15 1.88
C MET A 513 10.42 31.02 1.75
N GLY A 514 9.24 30.42 1.74
CA GLY A 514 8.02 31.21 1.69
C GLY A 514 6.75 30.41 1.46
N LEU A 515 5.70 31.14 1.10
CA LEU A 515 4.36 30.63 0.83
C LEU A 515 4.15 30.55 -0.67
N PHE A 516 3.99 29.34 -1.20
CA PHE A 516 3.70 29.10 -2.61
C PHE A 516 3.08 27.71 -2.79
N GLU A 517 2.18 27.60 -3.76
CA GLU A 517 1.50 26.34 -4.10
C GLU A 517 2.43 25.44 -4.94
N GLY A 518 2.16 24.13 -4.95
CA GLY A 518 2.95 23.16 -5.71
C GLY A 518 4.33 22.89 -5.09
N ALA A 519 4.53 23.21 -3.81
CA ALA A 519 5.79 22.97 -3.12
C ALA A 519 6.14 21.47 -3.02
N PHE A 520 5.15 20.57 -3.16
CA PHE A 520 5.39 19.14 -3.29
C PHE A 520 5.78 18.77 -4.72
N GLY A 521 6.84 19.37 -5.22
CA GLY A 521 7.32 19.13 -6.58
C GLY A 521 8.81 19.42 -6.68
N SER A 522 9.39 19.12 -7.84
CA SER A 522 10.80 19.44 -8.11
C SER A 522 11.03 20.93 -8.37
N VAL A 523 10.02 21.61 -8.94
CA VAL A 523 10.07 23.03 -9.30
C VAL A 523 8.71 23.67 -9.01
N ALA A 524 8.71 24.89 -8.47
CA ALA A 524 7.51 25.70 -8.26
C ALA A 524 7.71 27.13 -8.80
N VAL A 525 6.60 27.79 -9.17
CA VAL A 525 6.58 29.21 -9.52
C VAL A 525 5.84 29.96 -8.43
N ALA A 526 6.46 31.01 -7.90
CA ALA A 526 5.95 31.77 -6.77
C ALA A 526 5.88 33.27 -7.07
N ASP A 527 4.96 33.98 -6.42
CA ASP A 527 5.01 35.45 -6.36
C ASP A 527 6.24 35.88 -5.57
N ALA A 528 7.06 36.76 -6.16
CA ALA A 528 8.29 37.23 -5.56
C ALA A 528 8.07 37.90 -4.21
N ARG A 529 6.88 38.41 -3.87
CA ARG A 529 6.55 39.04 -2.58
C ARG A 529 6.33 38.03 -1.47
N MET A 530 5.98 36.78 -1.81
CA MET A 530 5.62 35.73 -0.86
C MET A 530 6.82 34.89 -0.39
N VAL A 531 8.03 35.21 -0.87
CA VAL A 531 9.27 34.48 -0.58
C VAL A 531 10.34 35.38 0.03
N VAL A 532 11.16 34.87 0.95
CA VAL A 532 12.23 35.62 1.61
C VAL A 532 13.50 34.79 1.64
N GLY A 533 14.65 35.44 1.79
CA GLY A 533 15.93 34.73 1.94
C GLY A 533 15.94 33.87 3.21
N ILE A 534 16.58 32.70 3.13
CA ILE A 534 16.74 31.82 4.28
C ILE A 534 17.73 32.45 5.29
N PRO A 535 17.40 32.52 6.59
CA PRO A 535 18.34 32.99 7.61
C PRO A 535 19.61 32.15 7.70
N GLU A 536 20.73 32.80 8.02
CA GLU A 536 22.02 32.12 8.15
C GLU A 536 21.97 30.97 9.17
N GLY A 537 22.50 29.80 8.77
CA GLY A 537 22.57 28.61 9.62
C GLY A 537 21.31 27.74 9.62
N TRP A 538 20.27 28.09 8.87
CA TRP A 538 19.07 27.26 8.77
C TRP A 538 19.22 26.17 7.72
N SER A 539 18.66 24.98 8.00
CA SER A 539 18.53 23.92 7.00
C SER A 539 17.27 24.14 6.15
N TRP A 540 17.24 23.57 4.94
CA TRP A 540 16.06 23.57 4.08
C TRP A 540 14.80 23.08 4.80
N ARG A 541 14.91 22.01 5.59
CA ARG A 541 13.79 21.44 6.36
C ARG A 541 13.28 22.41 7.44
N ALA A 542 14.20 23.06 8.15
CA ALA A 542 13.82 24.07 9.15
C ALA A 542 13.14 25.28 8.50
N ALA A 543 13.67 25.75 7.38
CA ALA A 543 13.12 26.87 6.63
C ALA A 543 11.74 26.58 6.04
N ALA A 544 11.51 25.36 5.55
CA ALA A 544 10.22 24.96 4.96
C ALA A 544 9.08 24.79 5.99
N ALA A 545 9.39 24.58 7.27
CA ALA A 545 8.39 24.33 8.32
C ALA A 545 7.85 25.61 9.00
N VAL A 546 8.33 26.78 8.60
CA VAL A 546 8.08 28.06 9.27
C VAL A 546 6.98 28.92 8.62
N PRO A 547 6.94 29.12 7.29
CA PRO A 547 6.11 30.13 6.65
C PRO A 547 4.63 30.14 7.06
N VAL A 548 3.90 29.03 6.94
CA VAL A 548 2.45 28.94 7.19
C VAL A 548 2.17 29.07 8.68
N VAL A 549 2.81 28.25 9.50
CA VAL A 549 2.51 28.17 10.94
C VAL A 549 2.79 29.49 11.65
N PHE A 550 3.97 30.08 11.41
CA PHE A 550 4.36 31.32 12.09
C PHE A 550 3.65 32.54 11.52
N SER A 551 3.42 32.61 10.20
CA SER A 551 2.65 33.73 9.64
C SER A 551 1.20 33.70 10.11
N THR A 552 0.58 32.51 10.19
CA THR A 552 -0.77 32.35 10.73
C THR A 552 -0.85 32.78 12.19
N ALA A 553 0.11 32.33 13.02
CA ALA A 553 0.16 32.71 14.43
C ALA A 553 0.40 34.22 14.61
N TRP A 554 1.35 34.80 13.87
CA TRP A 554 1.65 36.23 13.92
C TRP A 554 0.44 37.06 13.49
N PHE A 555 -0.17 36.73 12.35
CA PHE A 555 -1.33 37.45 11.85
C PHE A 555 -2.51 37.37 12.84
N GLY A 556 -2.80 36.17 13.36
CA GLY A 556 -3.89 35.96 14.31
C GLY A 556 -3.68 36.62 15.68
N LEU A 557 -2.44 36.67 16.18
CA LEU A 557 -2.15 37.12 17.54
C LEU A 557 -1.60 38.55 17.63
N VAL A 558 -1.16 39.14 16.52
CA VAL A 558 -0.54 40.48 16.49
C VAL A 558 -1.31 41.44 15.61
N GLU A 559 -1.71 41.03 14.40
CA GLU A 559 -2.40 41.91 13.46
C GLU A 559 -3.92 41.95 13.70
N LEU A 560 -4.52 40.83 14.10
CA LEU A 560 -5.96 40.70 14.32
C LEU A 560 -6.41 40.84 15.79
N ALA A 561 -5.52 40.59 16.75
CA ALA A 561 -5.81 40.66 18.19
C ALA A 561 -5.71 42.10 18.71
#